data_AF-A0A6L7MH34-F1
#
_entry.id   AF-A0A6L7MH34-F1
#
_cell.length_a   1.000
_cell.length_b   1.000
_cell.length_c   1.000
_cell.angle_alpha   90.00
_cell.angle_beta   90.00
_cell.angle_gamma   90.00
#
_symmetry.space_group_name_H-M   'P 1'
#
loop_
_entity.id
_entity.type
_entity.pdbx_description
1 polymer ?
#
loop_
_entity_poly.entity_id
_entity_poly.type
_entity_poly.pdbx_seq_one_letter_code
_entity_poly.pdbx_strand_id
1 'polypeptide(L)'
;MLQGKHYRFTIPDMNTWEMVKSASRKAESWAVSMVDALPPYYVMEGILESKRIDDKGRYVLLVSGAPISVDRPTYHILDAGEHIRVRYTRGARAISIDRFVDSNGHR
;
A
#
# COMPACT_ATOMS: atom_id res chain seq x y z
N MET A 1 -22.35 -55.60 -20.83
CA MET A 1 -22.32 -54.64 -21.97
C MET A 1 -22.50 -53.24 -21.39
N LEU A 2 -21.45 -52.41 -21.42
CA LEU A 2 -21.39 -51.11 -20.74
C LEU A 2 -22.06 -50.03 -21.60
N GLN A 3 -23.10 -49.37 -21.05
CA GLN A 3 -23.72 -48.19 -21.66
C GLN A 3 -22.77 -47.00 -21.59
N GLY A 4 -22.46 -46.42 -22.74
CA GLY A 4 -21.65 -45.21 -22.89
C GLY A 4 -22.35 -43.99 -22.30
N LYS A 5 -21.69 -43.30 -21.37
CA LYS A 5 -22.12 -42.01 -20.85
C LYS A 5 -21.95 -40.95 -21.94
N HIS A 6 -23.05 -40.44 -22.47
CA HIS A 6 -23.05 -39.23 -23.30
C HIS A 6 -22.73 -38.02 -22.42
N TYR A 7 -21.53 -37.46 -22.56
CA TYR A 7 -21.18 -36.18 -21.97
C TYR A 7 -21.74 -35.06 -22.85
N ARG A 8 -22.81 -34.41 -22.38
CA ARG A 8 -23.37 -33.21 -22.98
C ARG A 8 -22.47 -32.02 -22.60
N PHE A 9 -21.66 -31.56 -23.55
CA PHE A 9 -20.91 -30.31 -23.40
C PHE A 9 -21.89 -29.14 -23.42
N THR A 10 -22.18 -28.58 -22.25
CA THR A 10 -22.92 -27.32 -22.11
C THR A 10 -22.01 -26.18 -22.54
N ILE A 11 -22.35 -25.51 -23.65
CA ILE A 11 -21.68 -24.29 -24.11
C ILE A 11 -22.10 -23.15 -23.14
N PRO A 12 -21.16 -22.43 -22.51
CA PRO A 12 -21.50 -21.36 -21.58
C PRO A 12 -22.16 -20.19 -22.32
N ASP A 13 -23.25 -19.67 -21.73
CA ASP A 13 -24.06 -18.57 -22.24
C ASP A 13 -23.28 -17.24 -22.31
N MET A 14 -23.61 -16.40 -23.29
CA MET A 14 -22.92 -15.15 -23.64
C MET A 14 -22.88 -14.14 -22.48
N ASN A 15 -23.80 -14.22 -21.52
CA ASN A 15 -23.85 -13.39 -20.31
C ASN A 15 -22.72 -13.71 -19.32
N THR A 16 -22.17 -14.94 -19.36
CA THR A 16 -21.02 -15.36 -18.55
C THR A 16 -19.74 -14.62 -18.96
N TRP A 17 -19.59 -14.32 -20.26
CA TRP A 17 -18.42 -13.64 -20.80
C TRP A 17 -18.35 -12.16 -20.42
N GLU A 18 -19.48 -11.50 -20.15
CA GLU A 18 -19.52 -10.12 -19.68
C GLU A 18 -19.18 -10.00 -18.20
N MET A 19 -19.62 -10.98 -17.38
CA MET A 19 -19.27 -11.04 -15.96
C MET A 19 -17.77 -11.29 -15.74
N VAL A 20 -17.15 -12.15 -16.56
CA VAL A 20 -15.70 -12.41 -16.51
C VAL A 20 -14.91 -11.13 -16.82
N LYS A 21 -15.36 -10.31 -17.78
CA LYS A 21 -14.70 -9.04 -18.12
C LYS A 21 -14.82 -7.99 -17.02
N SER A 22 -15.97 -7.92 -16.34
CA SER A 22 -16.18 -6.99 -15.22
C SER A 22 -15.34 -7.37 -13.99
N ALA A 23 -15.24 -8.68 -13.70
CA ALA A 23 -14.36 -9.19 -12.66
C ALA A 23 -12.87 -8.95 -12.98
N SER A 24 -12.49 -9.03 -14.25
CA SER A 24 -11.13 -8.76 -14.71
C SER A 24 -10.66 -7.34 -14.38
N ARG A 25 -11.49 -6.32 -14.60
CA ARG A 25 -11.13 -4.92 -14.26
C ARG A 25 -10.89 -4.70 -12.77
N LYS A 26 -11.64 -5.38 -11.91
CA LYS A 26 -11.41 -5.33 -10.45
C LYS A 26 -10.14 -6.08 -10.06
N ALA A 27 -9.83 -7.21 -10.69
CA ALA A 27 -8.60 -7.96 -10.45
C ALA A 27 -7.35 -7.18 -10.87
N GLU A 28 -7.41 -6.43 -11.97
CA GLU A 28 -6.31 -5.57 -12.43
C GLU A 28 -5.96 -4.49 -11.37
N SER A 29 -6.97 -3.89 -10.73
CA SER A 29 -6.75 -2.91 -9.65
C SER A 29 -6.11 -3.50 -8.39
N TRP A 30 -6.39 -4.77 -8.08
CA TRP A 30 -5.75 -5.49 -6.98
C TRP A 30 -4.30 -5.84 -7.32
N ALA A 31 -4.04 -6.27 -8.55
CA ALA A 31 -2.69 -6.59 -9.02
C ALA A 31 -1.77 -5.35 -8.98
N VAL A 32 -2.25 -4.18 -9.42
CA VAL A 32 -1.46 -2.93 -9.35
C VAL A 32 -1.12 -2.54 -7.91
N SER A 33 -2.04 -2.73 -6.96
CA SER A 33 -1.77 -2.46 -5.53
C SER A 33 -0.72 -3.40 -4.93
N MET A 34 -0.60 -4.63 -5.44
CA MET A 34 0.44 -5.56 -5.01
C MET A 34 1.79 -5.28 -5.69
N VAL A 35 1.78 -4.81 -6.94
CA VAL A 35 3.01 -4.39 -7.65
C VAL A 35 3.60 -3.13 -7.04
N ASP A 36 2.80 -2.24 -6.45
CA ASP A 36 3.30 -1.07 -5.72
C ASP A 36 3.95 -1.42 -4.37
N ALA A 37 3.70 -2.64 -3.86
CA ALA A 37 4.42 -3.22 -2.73
C ALA A 37 5.77 -3.84 -3.13
N LEU A 38 6.12 -3.84 -4.42
CA LEU A 38 7.42 -4.30 -4.92
C LEU A 38 8.45 -3.15 -4.94
N PRO A 39 9.73 -3.47 -4.71
CA PRO A 39 10.81 -2.47 -4.64
C PRO A 39 10.93 -1.65 -5.94
N PRO A 40 11.30 -0.36 -5.88
CA PRO A 40 12.37 0.18 -5.02
C PRO A 40 11.89 0.75 -3.68
N TYR A 41 12.61 0.39 -2.61
CA TYR A 41 12.44 0.97 -1.28
C TYR A 41 13.29 2.23 -1.15
N TYR A 42 12.68 3.29 -0.65
CA TYR A 42 13.38 4.54 -0.36
C TYR A 42 13.64 4.63 1.14
N VAL A 43 14.74 5.27 1.52
CA VAL A 43 15.06 5.62 2.91
C VAL A 43 15.19 7.13 2.96
N MET A 44 14.56 7.75 3.95
CA MET A 44 14.63 9.18 4.21
C MET A 44 14.84 9.41 5.69
N GLU A 45 15.65 10.40 6.00
CA GLU A 45 15.93 10.87 7.35
C GLU A 45 15.53 12.34 7.42
N GLY A 46 14.78 12.70 8.46
CA GLY A 46 14.34 14.07 8.62
C GLY A 46 13.49 14.28 9.84
N ILE A 47 13.09 15.53 10.03
CA ILE A 47 12.18 15.93 11.08
C ILE A 47 10.75 15.64 10.63
N LEU A 48 9.94 15.08 11.53
CA LEU A 48 8.50 14.98 11.37
C LEU A 48 7.90 16.38 11.47
N GLU A 49 7.57 16.98 10.33
CA GLU A 49 7.10 18.37 10.25
C GLU A 49 5.66 18.49 10.71
N SER A 50 4.81 17.57 10.27
CA SER A 50 3.39 17.59 10.61
C SER A 50 2.72 16.23 10.41
N LYS A 51 1.50 16.11 10.93
CA LYS A 51 0.70 14.90 10.90
C LYS A 51 -0.70 15.27 10.45
N ARG A 52 -1.27 14.50 9.52
CA ARG A 52 -2.62 14.71 9.02
C ARG A 52 -3.33 13.42 8.69
N ILE A 53 -4.65 13.48 8.62
CA ILE A 53 -5.49 12.45 8.05
C ILE A 53 -5.94 12.98 6.68
N ASP A 54 -5.75 12.19 5.63
CA ASP A 54 -6.17 12.59 4.28
C ASP A 54 -7.69 12.40 4.07
N ASP A 55 -8.21 12.88 2.94
CA ASP A 55 -9.63 12.76 2.59
C ASP A 55 -10.12 11.30 2.46
N LYS A 56 -9.20 10.34 2.40
CA LYS A 56 -9.47 8.89 2.33
C LYS A 56 -9.36 8.23 3.71
N GLY A 57 -9.16 8.99 4.78
CA GLY A 57 -9.03 8.48 6.15
C GLY A 57 -7.67 7.83 6.43
N ARG A 58 -6.67 8.01 5.57
CA ARG A 58 -5.32 7.47 5.77
C ARG A 58 -4.52 8.39 6.68
N TYR A 59 -3.76 7.80 7.59
CA TYR A 59 -2.84 8.51 8.46
C TYR A 59 -1.56 8.82 7.68
N VAL A 60 -1.20 10.10 7.64
CA VAL A 60 -0.07 10.60 6.85
C VAL A 60 0.84 11.47 7.72
N LEU A 61 2.14 11.18 7.65
CA LEU A 61 3.22 11.96 8.24
C LEU A 61 3.89 12.80 7.14
N LEU A 62 4.19 14.06 7.40
CA LEU A 62 5.02 14.89 6.52
C LEU A 62 6.45 14.90 7.07
N VAL A 63 7.38 14.33 6.32
CA VAL A 63 8.78 14.19 6.74
C VAL A 63 9.65 14.75 5.63
N SER A 64 10.42 15.80 5.91
CA SER A 64 11.28 16.48 4.92
C SER A 64 10.56 16.82 3.60
N GLY A 65 9.31 17.29 3.69
CA GLY A 65 8.45 17.63 2.56
C GLY A 65 7.76 16.44 1.88
N ALA A 66 8.08 15.20 2.25
CA ALA A 66 7.49 14.00 1.66
C ALA A 66 6.31 13.47 2.51
N PRO A 67 5.12 13.27 1.92
CA PRO A 67 3.97 12.70 2.62
C PRO A 67 4.06 11.17 2.66
N ILE A 68 4.23 10.60 3.85
CA ILE A 68 4.34 9.16 4.08
C ILE A 68 3.09 8.64 4.79
N SER A 69 2.43 7.63 4.21
CA SER A 69 1.31 6.95 4.83
C SER A 69 1.77 5.90 5.85
N VAL A 70 1.15 5.91 7.02
CA VAL A 70 1.46 5.04 8.16
C VAL A 70 0.21 4.35 8.71
N ASP A 71 0.40 3.35 9.57
CA ASP A 71 -0.68 2.79 10.38
C ASP A 71 -1.08 3.75 11.52
N ARG A 72 -2.28 3.55 12.05
CA ARG A 72 -2.84 4.37 13.14
C ARG A 72 -1.95 4.36 14.41
N PRO A 73 -1.48 3.22 14.94
CA PRO A 73 -0.58 3.22 16.10
C PRO A 73 0.66 4.08 15.90
N THR A 74 1.37 3.90 14.78
CA THR A 74 2.54 4.70 14.43
C THR A 74 2.22 6.19 14.36
N TYR A 75 1.07 6.53 13.77
CA TYR A 75 0.60 7.91 13.77
C TYR A 75 0.44 8.45 15.18
N HIS A 76 -0.11 7.71 16.15
CA HIS A 76 -0.32 8.26 17.49
C HIS A 76 0.93 8.32 18.35
N ILE A 77 1.92 7.46 18.11
CA ILE A 77 3.14 7.37 18.92
C ILE A 77 4.16 8.46 18.58
N LEU A 78 4.17 8.92 17.32
CA LEU A 78 5.12 9.92 16.84
C LEU A 78 4.58 11.35 17.02
N ASP A 79 5.45 12.30 17.36
CA ASP A 79 5.13 13.72 17.54
C ASP A 79 5.87 14.61 16.53
N ALA A 80 5.25 15.75 16.20
CA ALA A 80 5.91 16.72 15.33
C ALA A 80 7.17 17.28 16.01
N GLY A 81 8.25 17.43 15.25
CA GLY A 81 9.58 17.80 15.73
C GLY A 81 10.52 16.62 16.00
N GLU A 82 10.02 15.38 15.97
CA GLU A 82 10.88 14.20 16.15
C GLU A 82 11.76 13.92 14.92
N HIS A 83 13.02 13.56 15.16
CA HIS A 83 13.93 13.07 14.12
C HIS A 83 13.66 11.58 13.85
N ILE A 84 13.21 11.29 12.63
CA ILE A 84 12.82 9.94 12.24
C ILE A 84 13.45 9.51 10.90
N ARG A 85 13.88 8.26 10.88
CA ARG A 85 14.32 7.55 9.68
C ARG A 85 13.17 6.68 9.22
N VAL A 86 12.75 6.87 7.99
CA VAL A 86 11.61 6.18 7.39
C VAL A 86 12.08 5.37 6.20
N ARG A 87 11.78 4.07 6.20
CA ARG A 87 11.84 3.24 4.99
C ARG A 87 10.45 3.12 4.41
N TYR A 88 10.28 3.38 3.12
CA TYR A 88 8.96 3.41 2.47
C TYR A 88 8.97 2.83 1.05
N THR A 89 7.80 2.39 0.58
CA THR A 89 7.57 1.90 -0.79
C THR A 89 7.49 3.05 -1.79
N ARG A 90 7.51 2.75 -3.09
CA ARG A 90 7.27 3.76 -4.15
C ARG A 90 5.94 4.52 -3.97
N GLY A 91 4.88 3.88 -3.49
CA GLY A 91 3.60 4.51 -3.14
C GLY A 91 3.58 5.27 -1.83
N ALA A 92 4.75 5.64 -1.27
CA ALA A 92 4.89 6.39 -0.04
C ALA A 92 4.24 5.72 1.19
N ARG A 93 4.20 4.38 1.21
CA ARG A 93 3.74 3.61 2.37
C ARG A 93 4.93 3.25 3.25
N ALA A 94 4.89 3.62 4.52
CA ALA A 94 5.93 3.26 5.46
C ALA A 94 6.04 1.75 5.64
N ILE A 95 7.28 1.27 5.70
CA ILE A 95 7.69 -0.11 5.96
C ILE A 95 8.30 -0.21 7.37
N SER A 96 9.22 0.71 7.71
CA SER A 96 9.68 0.90 9.09
C SER A 96 9.92 2.39 9.37
N ILE A 97 9.76 2.75 10.64
CA ILE A 97 10.08 4.08 11.16
C ILE A 97 10.88 3.91 12.44
N ASP A 98 12.04 4.55 12.47
CA ASP A 98 12.97 4.49 13.57
C ASP A 98 13.25 5.91 14.04
N ARG A 99 13.15 6.15 15.35
CA ARG A 99 13.63 7.40 15.94
C ARG A 99 15.15 7.38 15.90
N PHE A 100 15.76 8.46 15.44
CA PHE A 100 17.21 8.60 15.49
C PHE A 100 17.57 9.93 16.12
N VAL A 101 18.67 9.94 16.85
CA VAL A 101 19.31 11.18 17.29
C VAL A 101 20.37 11.48 16.24
N ASP A 102 20.25 12.64 15.60
CA ASP A 102 21.31 13.08 14.68
C ASP A 102 22.63 13.13 15.47
N SER A 103 23.67 12.48 14.94
CA SER A 103 24.96 12.39 15.64
C SER A 103 25.66 13.74 15.74
N ASN A 104 25.17 14.79 15.05
CA ASN A 104 25.62 16.16 15.21
C ASN A 104 24.88 16.86 16.36
N GLY A 105 25.05 16.34 17.57
CA GLY A 105 24.56 16.95 18.80
C GLY A 105 24.96 18.42 18.91
N HIS A 106 24.09 19.32 18.46
CA HIS A 106 24.13 20.73 18.81
C HIS A 106 22.97 20.98 19.77
N ARG A 107 23.38 21.12 21.03
CA ARG A 107 22.63 21.58 22.19
C ARG A 107 21.75 22.80 21.91
#